data_AF-A0A7K0R774-F1
#
_entry.id   AF-A0A7K0R774-F1
#
_cell.length_a   1.000
_cell.length_b   1.000
_cell.length_c   1.000
_cell.angle_alpha   90.00
_cell.angle_beta   90.00
_cell.angle_gamma   90.00
#
_symmetry.space_group_name_H-M   'P 1'
#
loop_
_entity.id
_entity.type
_entity.pdbx_description
1 polymer ?
#
loop_
_entity_poly.entity_id
_entity_poly.type
_entity_poly.pdbx_seq_one_letter_code
_entity_poly.pdbx_strand_id
1 'polypeptide(L)' 'MGRTRATTAKASCDACFFQRNMLCALDLAAPCVTFRPDHPEGLRPPRQMRFVFRQERQVRASWAFPTADEQAALHAV' A
#
# COMPACT_ATOMS: atom_id res chain seq x y z
N MET A 1 31.64 8.77 4.23
CA MET A 1 30.86 10.03 4.13
C MET A 1 29.58 9.86 4.94
N GLY A 2 29.49 10.50 6.11
CA GLY A 2 28.34 10.37 7.01
C GLY A 2 27.15 11.19 6.51
N ARG A 3 25.97 10.55 6.42
CA ARG A 3 24.70 11.24 6.14
C ARG A 3 24.42 12.24 7.26
N THR A 4 24.58 13.53 6.98
CA THR A 4 24.05 14.59 7.83
C THR A 4 22.54 14.41 7.96
N ARG A 5 22.07 14.29 9.20
CA ARG A 5 20.66 14.14 9.52
C ARG A 5 19.98 15.48 9.25
N ALA A 6 19.26 15.58 8.14
CA ALA A 6 18.50 16.79 7.81
C ALA A 6 17.53 17.10 8.96
N THR A 7 17.66 18.29 9.54
CA THR A 7 16.67 18.85 10.46
C THR A 7 15.37 18.97 9.69
N THR A 8 14.33 18.30 10.16
CA THR A 8 13.04 18.28 9.48
C THR A 8 12.42 19.66 9.61
N ALA A 9 12.59 20.51 8.59
CA ALA A 9 11.85 21.75 8.48
C ALA A 9 10.35 21.45 8.61
N LYS A 10 9.61 22.31 9.32
CA LYS A 10 8.15 22.18 9.42
C LYS A 10 7.58 22.13 8.01
N ALA A 11 6.75 21.11 7.73
CA ALA A 11 6.12 20.97 6.43
C ALA A 11 5.24 22.19 6.13
N SER A 12 5.48 22.85 5.00
CA SER A 12 4.67 23.96 4.48
C SER A 12 4.26 23.66 3.04
N CYS A 13 3.19 24.30 2.55
CA CYS A 13 2.75 24.11 1.17
C CYS A 13 3.79 24.60 0.16
N ASP A 14 4.61 25.60 0.51
CA ASP A 14 5.71 26.10 -0.34
C ASP A 14 6.79 25.03 -0.63
N ALA A 15 6.95 24.07 0.29
CA ALA A 15 7.87 22.94 0.14
C ALA A 15 7.21 21.71 -0.54
N CYS A 16 5.94 21.83 -0.94
CA CYS A 16 5.18 20.75 -1.56
C CYS A 16 5.42 20.70 -3.08
N PHE A 17 5.72 19.50 -3.59
CA PHE A 17 5.86 19.25 -5.03
C PHE A 17 4.65 19.76 -5.83
N PHE A 18 3.43 19.52 -5.35
CA PHE A 18 2.22 19.90 -6.08
C PHE A 18 2.05 21.42 -6.21
N GLN A 19 2.34 22.19 -5.15
CA GLN A 19 2.19 23.64 -5.19
C GLN A 19 3.22 24.28 -6.13
N ARG A 20 4.49 23.86 -6.05
CA ARG A 20 5.56 24.38 -6.91
C ARG A 20 5.34 24.10 -8.39
N ASN A 21 4.56 23.07 -8.71
CA ASN A 21 4.20 22.71 -10.09
C ASN A 21 2.78 23.19 -10.48
N MET A 22 2.09 23.97 -9.64
CA MET A 22 0.71 24.42 -9.87
C MET A 22 -0.29 23.27 -10.09
N LEU A 23 -0.05 22.13 -9.43
CA LEU A 23 -0.86 20.91 -9.45
C LEU A 23 -1.61 20.67 -8.14
N CYS A 24 -1.55 21.60 -7.20
CA CYS A 24 -2.26 21.46 -5.93
C CYS A 24 -3.77 21.63 -6.15
N ALA A 25 -4.56 20.66 -5.65
CA ALA A 25 -6.02 20.72 -5.75
C ALA A 25 -6.67 21.65 -4.72
N LEU A 26 -5.92 22.08 -3.70
CA LEU A 26 -6.43 22.87 -2.58
C LEU A 26 -5.79 24.26 -2.60
N ASP A 27 -6.63 25.30 -2.47
CA ASP A 27 -6.18 26.69 -2.27
C ASP A 27 -5.98 26.98 -0.78
N LEU A 28 -4.91 26.41 -0.20
CA LEU A 28 -4.59 26.50 1.22
C LEU A 28 -3.11 26.86 1.43
N ALA A 29 -2.86 27.75 2.40
CA ALA A 29 -1.50 28.12 2.82
C ALA A 29 -0.85 27.06 3.74
N ALA A 30 -1.63 26.17 4.35
CA ALA A 30 -1.17 25.08 5.19
C ALA A 30 -0.72 23.86 4.35
N PRO A 31 0.16 22.98 4.88
CA PRO A 31 0.48 21.73 4.20
C PRO A 31 -0.79 20.91 3.96
N CYS A 32 -1.04 20.55 2.70
CA CYS A 32 -2.21 19.76 2.33
C CYS A 32 -2.10 18.31 2.80
N VAL A 33 -3.24 17.61 2.87
CA VAL A 33 -3.30 16.17 3.23
C VAL A 33 -2.50 15.26 2.28
N THR A 34 -2.24 15.73 1.06
CA THR A 34 -1.44 15.05 0.05
C THR A 34 0.01 15.53 0.00
N PHE A 35 0.51 16.27 1.02
CA PHE A 35 1.86 16.84 1.04
C PHE A 35 2.92 15.81 0.62
N ARG A 36 3.73 16.19 -0.37
CA ARG A 36 4.91 15.45 -0.84
C ARG A 36 6.08 16.42 -0.93
N PRO A 37 7.22 16.14 -0.26
CA PRO A 37 8.40 16.99 -0.36
C PRO A 37 8.85 17.14 -1.81
N ASP A 38 9.18 18.36 -2.21
CA ASP A 38 9.77 18.65 -3.52
C ASP A 38 11.23 18.20 -3.58
N HIS A 39 11.47 16.97 -4.05
CA HIS A 39 12.81 16.43 -4.29
C HIS A 39 13.25 16.68 -5.74
N PRO A 40 14.55 16.84 -6.00
CA PRO A 40 15.07 17.03 -7.36
C PRO A 40 14.81 15.83 -8.28
N GLU A 41 14.60 14.62 -7.74
CA GLU A 41 14.21 13.45 -8.54
C GLU A 41 12.68 13.33 -8.75
N GLY A 42 11.90 14.32 -8.28
CA GLY A 42 10.44 14.35 -8.38
C GLY A 42 9.72 13.39 -7.44
N LEU A 43 8.47 13.06 -7.78
CA LEU A 43 7.66 12.11 -7.01
C LEU A 43 8.24 10.69 -7.13
N ARG A 44 8.79 10.18 -6.03
CA ARG A 44 9.20 8.77 -5.96
C ARG A 44 7.99 7.89 -5.63
N PRO A 45 7.59 6.98 -6.52
CA PRO A 45 6.53 6.03 -6.21
C PRO A 45 6.99 5.10 -5.07
N PRO A 46 6.08 4.72 -4.15
CA PRO A 46 6.37 3.70 -3.17
C PRO A 46 6.70 2.38 -3.88
N ARG A 47 7.60 1.58 -3.30
CA ARG A 47 7.88 0.26 -3.84
C ARG A 47 6.62 -0.59 -3.74
N GLN A 48 6.12 -1.05 -4.89
CA GLN A 48 4.98 -1.96 -4.92
C GLN A 48 5.33 -3.23 -4.13
N MET A 49 4.39 -3.69 -3.31
CA MET A 49 4.53 -4.99 -2.64
C MET A 49 4.61 -6.10 -3.69
N ARG A 50 5.49 -7.08 -3.45
CA ARG A 50 5.65 -8.24 -4.33
C ARG A 50 4.83 -9.39 -3.78
N PHE A 51 4.17 -10.14 -4.65
CA PHE A 51 3.56 -11.41 -4.26
C PHE A 51 4.64 -12.39 -3.83
N VAL A 52 4.43 -13.02 -2.67
CA VAL A 52 5.25 -14.12 -2.17
C VAL A 52 4.40 -15.38 -2.28
N PHE A 53 4.60 -16.14 -3.35
CA PHE A 53 3.96 -17.43 -3.51
C PHE A 53 4.57 -18.41 -2.51
N ARG A 54 3.74 -18.99 -1.64
CA ARG A 54 4.16 -20.11 -0.80
C ARG A 54 4.29 -21.34 -1.69
N GLN A 55 5.43 -22.05 -1.62
CA GLN A 55 5.53 -23.39 -2.21
C GLN A 55 4.44 -24.28 -1.60
N GLU A 56 3.85 -25.13 -2.44
CA GLU A 56 2.70 -25.99 -2.16
C GLU A 56 2.92 -26.90 -0.95
N ARG A 57 2.75 -26.37 0.26
CA ARG A 57 2.36 -27.23 1.38
C ARG A 57 0.88 -27.48 1.17
N GLN A 58 0.59 -28.65 0.61
CA GLN A 58 -0.72 -29.22 0.31
C GLN A 58 -1.88 -28.36 0.81
N VAL A 59 -2.67 -27.85 -0.13
CA VAL A 59 -3.99 -27.26 0.13
C VAL A 59 -4.92 -28.37 0.61
N ARG A 60 -4.64 -28.93 1.79
CA ARG A 60 -5.65 -29.66 2.55
C ARG A 60 -6.52 -28.58 3.15
N ALA A 61 -7.73 -28.45 2.61
CA ALA A 61 -8.76 -27.65 3.24
C ALA A 61 -8.84 -28.06 4.72
N SER A 62 -8.85 -27.08 5.62
CA SER A 62 -8.98 -27.32 7.07
C SER A 62 -10.29 -28.07 7.40
N TRP A 63 -11.22 -28.07 6.46
CA TRP A 63 -12.47 -28.79 6.46
C TRP A 63 -12.67 -29.47 5.10
N ALA A 64 -12.89 -30.77 5.09
CA ALA A 64 -13.29 -31.50 3.90
C ALA A 64 -14.81 -31.61 3.90
N PHE A 65 -15.45 -31.25 2.79
CA PHE A 65 -16.86 -31.57 2.60
C PHE A 65 -17.02 -33.08 2.39
N PRO A 66 -18.14 -33.67 2.86
CA PRO A 66 -18.48 -35.04 2.52
C PRO A 66 -18.48 -35.23 1.01
N THR A 67 -18.08 -36.41 0.54
CA THR A 67 -18.25 -36.79 -0.86
C THR A 67 -19.74 -36.82 -1.22
N ALA A 68 -20.04 -36.80 -2.52
CA ALA A 68 -21.43 -36.92 -2.98
C ALA A 68 -22.10 -38.20 -2.46
N ASP A 69 -21.35 -39.31 -2.38
CA ASP A 69 -21.83 -40.59 -1.87
C ASP A 69 -22.11 -40.54 -0.36
N GLU A 70 -21.23 -39.90 0.41
CA GLU A 70 -21.44 -39.68 1.86
C GLU A 70 -22.66 -38.81 2.13
N GLN A 71 -22.86 -37.76 1.33
CA GLN A 71 -24.05 -36.92 1.44
C GLN A 71 -25.32 -37.70 1.07
N ALA A 72 -25.29 -38.50 0.01
CA ALA A 72 -26.43 -39.31 -0.40
C ALA A 72 -26.85 -40.32 0.68
N ALA A 73 -25.89 -40.97 1.34
CA ALA A 73 -26.14 -41.91 2.43
C ALA A 73 -26.80 -41.24 3.65
N LEU A 74 -26.42 -40.00 3.98
CA LEU A 74 -27.00 -39.25 5.10
C LEU A 74 -28.48 -38.89 4.89
N HIS A 75 -28.93 -38.76 3.63
CA HIS A 75 -30.29 -38.35 3.28
C HIS A 75 -31.14 -39.48 2.70
N ALA A 76 -30.66 -40.73 2.79
CA ALA A 76 -31.42 -41.91 2.39
C ALA A 76 -32.39 -42.30 3.52
N VAL A 77 -33.52 -41.59 3.59
CA VAL A 77 -34.69 -41.95 4.41
C VAL A 77 -35.76 -42.57 3.52
#